data_AF-A0A948VYQ4-F1
#
_entry.id   AF-A0A948VYQ4-F1
#
_cell.length_a   1.000
_cell.length_b   1.000
_cell.length_c   1.000
_cell.angle_alpha   90.00
_cell.angle_beta   90.00
_cell.angle_gamma   90.00
#
_symmetry.space_group_name_H-M   'P 1'
#
loop_
_entity.id
_entity.type
_entity.pdbx_description
1 polymer ?
#
loop_
_entity_poly.entity_id
_entity_poly.type
_entity_poly.pdbx_seq_one_letter_code
_entity_poly.pdbx_strand_id
1 'polypeptide(L)' 'MLRLAADENFNNDIVRGLLRRKPDLDIVRIQDVGLSAADDPTMLEWAA' A
#
# COMPACT_ATOMS: atom_id res chain seq x y z
N MET A 1 -0.97 7.65 -13.95
CA MET A 1 -1.59 6.50 -13.25
C MET A 1 -1.18 6.64 -11.79
N LEU A 2 -2.12 6.74 -10.86
CA LEU A 2 -1.80 6.94 -9.45
C LEU A 2 -1.47 5.57 -8.84
N ARG A 3 -0.30 5.45 -8.22
CA ARG A 3 0.10 4.29 -7.43
C ARG A 3 -0.20 4.56 -5.96
N LEU A 4 -0.79 3.59 -5.28
CA LEU A 4 -1.17 3.70 -3.89
C LEU A 4 -0.27 2.80 -3.04
N ALA A 5 0.22 3.32 -1.92
CA ALA A 5 0.91 2.52 -0.91
C ALA A 5 -0.10 2.02 0.14
N ALA A 6 0.00 0.75 0.52
CA ALA A 6 -0.74 0.17 1.63
C ALA A 6 0.24 -0.23 2.75
N ASP A 7 0.08 0.42 3.91
CA ASP A 7 0.85 0.15 5.13
C ASP A 7 0.48 -1.23 5.74
N GLU A 8 1.36 -1.77 6.57
CA GLU A 8 1.19 -3.08 7.23
C GLU A 8 -0.01 -3.13 8.18
N ASN A 9 -0.37 -1.99 8.78
CA ASN A 9 -1.53 -1.85 9.66
C ASN A 9 -2.85 -1.62 8.90
N PHE A 10 -2.81 -1.47 7.57
CA PHE A 10 -3.98 -1.14 6.78
C PHE A 10 -4.91 -2.35 6.64
N ASN A 11 -6.23 -2.12 6.71
CA ASN A 11 -7.21 -3.20 6.64
C ASN A 11 -7.23 -3.84 5.23
N ASN A 12 -6.75 -5.09 5.15
CA ASN A 12 -6.69 -5.85 3.90
C ASN A 12 -8.05 -6.17 3.27
N ASP A 13 -9.16 -6.12 4.01
CA ASP A 13 -10.49 -6.27 3.42
C ASP A 13 -10.86 -5.07 2.54
N ILE A 14 -10.36 -3.87 2.87
CA ILE A 14 -10.50 -2.68 2.01
C ILE A 14 -9.70 -2.86 0.73
N VAL A 15 -8.43 -3.27 0.82
CA VAL A 15 -7.58 -3.54 -0.36
C VAL A 15 -8.25 -4.57 -1.27
N ARG A 16 -8.73 -5.68 -0.69
CA ARG A 16 -9.43 -6.73 -1.43
C ARG A 16 -10.71 -6.19 -2.08
N GLY A 17 -11.49 -5.38 -1.37
CA GLY A 17 -12.70 -4.75 -1.90
C GLY A 17 -12.42 -3.82 -3.08
N LEU A 18 -11.38 -2.99 -2.96
CA LEU A 18 -10.94 -2.09 -4.04
C LEU A 18 -10.52 -2.87 -5.28
N LEU A 19 -9.69 -3.90 -5.14
CA LEU A 19 -9.24 -4.72 -6.27
C LEU A 19 -10.38 -5.50 -6.94
N ARG A 20 -11.42 -5.92 -6.19
CA ARG A 20 -12.63 -6.53 -6.78
C ARG A 20 -13.42 -5.54 -7.61
N ARG A 21 -13.49 -4.27 -7.19
CA ARG A 21 -14.25 -3.21 -7.87
C ARG A 21 -13.48 -2.60 -9.05
N LYS A 22 -12.16 -2.49 -8.91
CA LYS A 22 -11.24 -1.87 -9.84
C LYS A 22 -9.96 -2.73 -9.94
N PRO A 23 -9.98 -3.79 -10.78
CA PRO A 23 -8.85 -4.73 -10.90
C PRO A 23 -7.56 -4.13 -11.45
N ASP A 24 -7.63 -2.99 -12.11
CA ASP A 24 -6.50 -2.24 -12.68
C ASP A 24 -5.89 -1.23 -11.71
N LEU A 25 -6.34 -1.19 -10.44
CA LEU A 25 -5.79 -0.30 -9.42
C LEU A 25 -4.36 -0.74 -9.05
N ASP A 26 -3.41 0.19 -9.14
CA ASP A 26 -2.01 -0.04 -8.79
C ASP A 26 -1.79 0.21 -7.29
N ILE A 27 -1.80 -0.88 -6.50
CA ILE A 27 -1.52 -0.86 -5.06
C ILE A 27 -0.23 -1.63 -4.80
N VAL A 28 0.71 -1.01 -4.08
CA VAL A 28 1.92 -1.65 -3.56
C VAL A 28 1.82 -1.75 -2.05
N ARG A 29 2.03 -2.95 -1.48
CA ARG A 29 2.11 -3.11 -0.02
C ARG A 29 3.54 -2.84 0.42
N ILE A 30 3.71 -2.13 1.53
CA ILE A 30 5.06 -1.81 2.06
C ILE A 30 5.88 -3.06 2.38
N GLN A 31 5.21 -4.16 2.72
CA GLN A 31 5.82 -5.44 3.03
C GLN A 31 6.48 -6.07 1.81
N ASP A 32 5.92 -5.84 0.61
CA ASP A 32 6.42 -6.38 -0.64
C ASP A 32 7.69 -5.65 -1.14
N VAL A 33 7.99 -4.48 -0.55
CA VAL A 33 9.17 -3.66 -0.87
C VAL A 33 10.21 -3.64 0.25
N GLY A 34 10.05 -4.50 1.26
CA GLY A 34 11.02 -4.66 2.35
C GLY A 34 11.00 -3.55 3.39
N LEU A 35 9.91 -2.78 3.47
CA LEU A 35 9.73 -1.68 4.43
C LEU A 35 8.82 -2.05 5.61
N SER A 36 8.61 -3.35 5.87
CA SER A 36 7.87 -3.80 7.05
C SER A 36 8.48 -3.20 8.33
N ALA A 37 7.64 -2.71 9.23
CA ALA A 37 8.02 -2.00 10.46
C ALA A 37 8.92 -0.76 10.30
N ALA A 38 9.04 -0.19 9.08
CA ALA A 38 9.66 1.11 8.89
C ALA A 38 8.86 2.20 9.61
N ASP A 39 9.53 3.28 10.03
CA ASP A 39 8.85 4.40 10.66
C ASP A 39 8.04 5.24 9.66
N ASP A 40 7.03 5.97 10.16
CA ASP A 40 6.16 6.80 9.32
C ASP A 40 6.93 7.76 8.40
N PRO A 41 7.99 8.47 8.86
CA PRO A 41 8.78 9.32 7.98
C PRO A 41 9.41 8.56 6.80
N THR A 42 10.02 7.40 7.06
CA THR A 42 10.62 6.56 5.99
C THR A 42 9.55 6.09 5.00
N MET A 43 8.38 5.69 5.50
CA MET A 43 7.27 5.25 4.64
C MET A 43 6.73 6.39 3.77
N LEU A 44 6.58 7.58 4.32
CA LEU A 44 6.08 8.75 3.59
C LEU A 44 7.10 9.26 2.56
N GLU A 45 8.39 9.23 2.88
CA GLU A 45 9.46 9.57 1.93
C GLU A 45 9.49 8.58 0.75
N TRP A 46 9.32 7.28 1.02
CA TRP A 46 9.26 6.26 -0.02
C TRP A 46 8.03 6.39 -0.93
N ALA A 47 6.90 6.85 -0.39
CA ALA A 47 5.65 7.00 -1.11
C ALA A 47 5.51 8.32 -1.90
N ALA A 48 6.40 9.29 -1.67
CA ALA A 48 6.41 10.62 -2.32
C ALA A 48 6.86 10.56 -3.79
#